data_AF-A0A8G2F6G3-F1
#
_entry.id   AF-A0A8G2F6G3-F1
#
_cell.length_a   1.000
_cell.length_b   1.000
_cell.length_c   1.000
_cell.angle_alpha   90.00
_cell.angle_beta   90.00
_cell.angle_gamma   90.00
#
_symmetry.space_group_name_H-M   'P 1'
#
loop_
_entity.id
_entity.type
_entity.pdbx_description
1 polymer ?
#
loop_
_entity_poly.entity_id
_entity_poly.type
_entity_poly.pdbx_seq_one_letter_code
_entity_poly.pdbx_strand_id
1 'polypeptide(L)'
;MKNKHPEPPLPHDDCIAGLYSPPVETAATILETRLEAAGRRVAAYLRHLPLPERSRHELALKTLTTLAEDPGNNPSQAEARAMTILRELLAEQPVPLFVVPGPPVQRVHMKPEEMDRRPWVRVFLRLGRPLWNMTAYFFNSRLIDILMYALLLAGLHVLDASLP
;
A
#
# COMPACT_ATOMS: atom_id res chain seq x y z
N MET A 1 -15.22 22.83 61.57
CA MET A 1 -14.77 21.42 61.74
C MET A 1 -15.34 20.61 60.60
N LYS A 2 -14.51 20.22 59.61
CA LYS A 2 -14.90 19.37 58.48
C LYS A 2 -14.02 18.12 58.54
N ASN A 3 -14.65 16.97 58.80
CA ASN A 3 -13.99 15.67 58.89
C ASN A 3 -13.47 15.28 57.50
N LYS A 4 -12.14 15.25 57.33
CA LYS A 4 -11.49 14.62 56.19
C LYS A 4 -11.36 13.13 56.52
N HIS A 5 -12.16 12.29 55.88
CA HIS A 5 -11.88 10.85 55.83
C HIS A 5 -10.57 10.65 55.06
N PRO A 6 -9.55 9.97 55.61
CA PRO A 6 -8.40 9.57 54.83
C PRO A 6 -8.81 8.39 53.95
N GLU A 7 -8.70 8.56 52.63
CA GLU A 7 -8.75 7.44 51.68
C GLU A 7 -7.61 6.46 52.00
N PRO A 8 -7.83 5.13 51.89
CA PRO A 8 -6.76 4.18 52.10
C PRO A 8 -5.68 4.35 51.01
N PRO A 9 -4.38 4.21 51.36
CA PRO A 9 -3.32 4.27 50.35
C PRO A 9 -3.57 3.15 49.33
N LEU A 10 -3.51 3.50 48.04
CA LEU A 10 -3.41 2.54 46.94
C LEU A 10 -2.28 1.56 47.28
N PRO A 11 -2.45 0.24 47.05
CA PRO A 11 -1.37 -0.69 47.27
C PRO A 11 -0.18 -0.21 46.44
N HIS A 12 0.93 0.11 47.10
CA HIS A 12 2.20 0.15 46.43
C HIS A 12 2.33 -1.21 45.76
N ASP A 13 2.33 -1.23 44.43
CA ASP A 13 2.76 -2.40 43.68
C ASP A 13 4.12 -2.76 44.26
N ASP A 14 4.13 -3.84 45.04
CA ASP A 14 5.33 -4.42 45.57
C ASP A 14 6.22 -4.69 44.37
N CYS A 15 7.22 -3.83 44.20
CA CYS A 15 8.31 -4.04 43.27
C CYS A 15 8.86 -5.43 43.60
N ILE A 16 8.48 -6.44 42.81
CA ILE A 16 9.07 -7.77 42.88
C ILE A 16 10.57 -7.55 42.60
N ALA A 17 11.35 -7.54 43.68
CA ALA A 17 12.79 -7.38 43.64
C ALA A 17 13.38 -8.61 42.92
N GLY A 18 13.46 -8.52 41.59
CA GLY A 18 13.96 -9.58 40.72
C GLY A 18 13.34 -9.65 39.33
N LEU A 19 12.14 -9.08 39.09
CA LEU A 19 11.47 -9.22 37.78
C LEU A 19 11.88 -8.18 36.73
N TYR A 20 12.43 -7.04 37.17
CA TYR A 20 13.01 -6.00 36.32
C TYR A 20 14.51 -5.89 36.60
N SER A 21 15.26 -6.93 36.30
CA SER A 21 16.66 -6.69 35.92
C SER A 21 16.62 -6.18 34.48
N PRO A 22 17.10 -4.95 34.18
CA PRO A 22 17.32 -4.57 32.79
C PRO A 22 18.20 -5.67 32.17
N PRO A 23 17.91 -6.12 30.93
CA PRO A 23 18.68 -7.19 30.32
C PRO A 23 20.16 -6.81 30.38
N VAL A 24 20.97 -7.71 30.91
CA VAL A 24 22.42 -7.51 31.01
C VAL A 24 22.92 -7.12 29.63
N GLU A 25 23.44 -5.91 29.50
CA GLU A 25 24.03 -5.42 28.26
C GLU A 25 25.27 -6.26 27.95
N THR A 26 25.05 -7.36 27.22
CA THR A 26 26.15 -8.16 26.72
C THR A 26 26.80 -7.43 25.56
N ALA A 27 28.10 -7.63 25.34
CA ALA A 27 28.78 -7.04 24.19
C ALA A 27 28.05 -7.36 22.87
N ALA A 28 27.41 -8.53 22.77
CA ALA A 28 26.59 -8.92 21.63
C ALA A 28 25.34 -8.03 21.45
N THR A 29 24.57 -7.74 22.50
CA THR A 29 23.37 -6.90 22.38
C THR A 29 23.72 -5.43 22.08
N ILE A 30 24.85 -4.95 22.60
CA ILE A 30 25.37 -3.62 22.27
C ILE A 30 25.78 -3.56 20.79
N LEU A 31 26.34 -4.64 20.24
CA LEU A 31 26.69 -4.73 18.83
C LEU A 31 25.44 -4.79 17.94
N GLU A 32 24.46 -5.63 18.28
CA GLU A 32 23.20 -5.76 17.55
C GLU A 32 22.46 -4.42 17.47
N THR A 33 22.33 -3.71 18.59
CA THR A 33 21.65 -2.40 18.61
C THR A 33 22.36 -1.35 17.75
N ARG A 34 23.69 -1.38 17.69
CA ARG A 34 24.48 -0.49 16.81
C ARG A 34 24.30 -0.83 15.33
N LEU A 35 24.33 -2.11 14.99
CA LEU A 35 24.10 -2.58 13.63
C LEU A 35 22.68 -2.28 13.17
N GLU A 36 21.69 -2.40 14.05
CA GLU A 36 20.30 -2.03 13.75
C GLU A 36 20.13 -0.54 13.46
N ALA A 37 20.75 0.32 14.28
CA ALA A 37 20.70 1.77 14.09
C ALA A 37 21.34 2.17 12.75
N ALA A 38 22.53 1.65 12.47
CA ALA A 38 23.23 1.84 11.20
C ALA A 38 22.40 1.29 10.02
N GLY A 39 21.84 0.10 10.16
CA GLY A 39 21.01 -0.55 9.14
C GLY A 39 19.76 0.24 8.78
N ARG A 40 19.06 0.82 9.77
CA ARG A 40 17.90 1.70 9.53
C ARG A 40 18.30 2.92 8.69
N ARG A 41 19.44 3.54 9.01
CA ARG A 41 19.93 4.72 8.29
C ARG A 41 20.37 4.39 6.87
N VAL A 42 21.08 3.28 6.67
CA VAL A 42 21.48 2.79 5.34
C VAL A 42 20.26 2.44 4.49
N ALA A 43 19.28 1.73 5.05
CA ALA A 43 18.05 1.36 4.35
C ALA A 43 17.22 2.60 3.94
N ALA A 44 17.13 3.60 4.81
CA ALA A 44 16.48 4.87 4.48
C ALA A 44 17.16 5.57 3.31
N TYR A 45 18.50 5.66 3.30
CA TYR A 45 19.25 6.28 2.22
C TYR A 45 19.09 5.52 0.88
N LEU A 46 19.23 4.20 0.90
CA LEU A 46 19.10 3.36 -0.30
C LEU A 46 17.70 3.42 -0.94
N ARG A 47 16.64 3.67 -0.18
CA ARG A 47 15.28 3.85 -0.71
C ARG A 47 15.13 5.06 -1.63
N HIS A 48 15.97 6.09 -1.44
CA HIS A 48 15.92 7.30 -2.26
C HIS A 48 16.72 7.16 -3.57
N LEU A 49 17.53 6.12 -3.71
CA LEU A 49 18.33 5.90 -4.90
C LEU A 49 17.55 5.09 -5.95
N PRO A 50 17.66 5.44 -7.25
CA PRO A 50 17.03 4.72 -8.35
C PRO A 50 17.80 3.43 -8.68
N LEU A 51 17.88 2.53 -7.70
CA LEU A 51 18.57 1.24 -7.81
C LEU A 51 17.55 0.08 -7.79
N PRO A 52 17.80 -1.01 -8.54
CA PRO A 52 16.97 -2.21 -8.43
C PRO A 52 16.98 -2.75 -6.99
N GLU A 53 15.89 -3.41 -6.61
CA GLU A 53 15.73 -3.87 -5.23
C GLU A 53 16.82 -4.86 -4.80
N ARG A 54 17.22 -5.77 -5.70
CA ARG A 54 18.30 -6.74 -5.44
C ARG A 54 19.63 -6.05 -5.11
N SER A 55 20.04 -5.06 -5.91
CA SER A 55 21.29 -4.35 -5.66
C SER A 55 21.24 -3.52 -4.38
N ARG A 56 20.06 -2.97 -4.02
CA ARG A 56 19.89 -2.28 -2.73
C ARG A 56 20.11 -3.22 -1.55
N HIS A 57 19.53 -4.41 -1.58
CA HIS A 57 19.70 -5.40 -0.51
C HIS A 57 21.13 -5.93 -0.44
N GLU A 58 21.76 -6.20 -1.57
CA GLU A 58 23.17 -6.63 -1.63
C GLU A 58 24.12 -5.57 -1.06
N LEU A 59 23.92 -4.29 -1.42
CA LEU A 59 24.71 -3.18 -0.87
C LEU A 59 24.50 -3.03 0.64
N ALA A 60 23.25 -3.10 1.11
CA ALA A 60 22.94 -3.05 2.53
C ALA A 60 23.66 -4.17 3.31
N LEU A 61 23.57 -5.41 2.82
CA LEU A 61 24.24 -6.55 3.45
C LEU A 61 25.75 -6.36 3.47
N LYS A 62 26.37 -5.99 2.34
CA LYS A 62 27.82 -5.74 2.26
C LYS A 62 28.27 -4.69 3.26
N THR A 63 27.55 -3.56 3.36
CA THR A 63 27.88 -2.50 4.32
C THR A 63 27.78 -2.94 5.77
N LEU A 64 26.78 -3.74 6.12
CA LEU A 64 26.60 -4.23 7.48
C LEU A 64 27.63 -5.30 7.84
N THR A 65 28.01 -6.16 6.88
CA THR A 65 29.07 -7.16 7.10
C THR A 65 30.42 -6.49 7.35
N THR A 66 30.78 -5.45 6.57
CA THR A 66 32.02 -4.71 6.78
C THR A 66 32.00 -3.87 8.06
N LEU A 67 30.83 -3.34 8.43
CA LEU A 67 30.67 -2.59 9.68
C LEU A 67 30.79 -3.48 10.92
N ALA A 68 30.44 -4.76 10.82
CA ALA A 68 30.55 -5.72 11.91
C ALA A 68 32.01 -5.95 12.34
N GLU A 69 32.99 -5.73 11.45
CA GLU A 69 34.41 -5.86 11.75
C GLU A 69 34.92 -4.72 12.66
N ASP A 70 34.48 -3.48 12.42
CA ASP A 70 34.81 -2.32 13.26
C ASP A 70 33.60 -1.35 13.44
N PRO A 71 32.67 -1.70 14.35
CA PRO A 71 31.45 -0.93 14.58
C PRO A 71 31.68 0.36 15.36
N GLY A 72 32.89 0.61 15.86
CA GLY A 72 33.21 1.75 16.70
C GLY A 72 32.58 1.70 18.09
N ASN A 73 32.77 2.77 18.87
CA ASN A 73 32.39 2.79 20.30
C ASN A 73 30.99 3.33 20.56
N ASN A 74 30.44 4.11 19.62
CA ASN A 74 29.16 4.81 19.78
C ASN A 74 28.21 4.52 18.59
N PRO A 75 26.88 4.54 18.80
CA PRO A 75 25.91 4.30 17.72
C PRO A 75 26.00 5.36 16.60
N SER A 76 26.26 6.62 16.96
CA SER A 76 26.46 7.71 15.99
C SER A 76 27.73 7.52 15.14
N GLN A 77 28.79 6.93 15.72
CA GLN A 77 30.00 6.59 14.98
C GLN A 77 29.76 5.42 14.04
N ALA A 78 29.02 4.40 14.49
CA ALA A 78 28.62 3.26 13.66
C ALA A 78 27.82 3.73 12.43
N GLU A 79 26.86 4.62 12.62
CA GLU A 79 26.08 5.22 11.53
C GLU A 79 26.93 6.01 10.53
N ALA A 80 27.85 6.84 11.03
CA ALA A 80 28.73 7.63 10.18
C ALA A 80 29.65 6.74 9.34
N ARG A 81 30.25 5.72 9.96
CA ARG A 81 31.11 4.73 9.29
C ARG A 81 30.34 3.87 8.29
N ALA A 82 29.13 3.43 8.63
CA ALA A 82 28.25 2.72 7.70
C ALA A 82 28.03 3.55 6.43
N MET A 83 27.82 4.86 6.59
CA MET A 83 27.60 5.77 5.46
C MET A 83 28.87 6.04 4.65
N THR A 84 30.06 6.05 5.26
CA THR A 84 31.33 6.16 4.50
C THR A 84 31.57 4.92 3.67
N ILE A 85 31.41 3.72 4.27
CA ILE A 85 31.56 2.45 3.55
C ILE A 85 30.55 2.34 2.41
N LEU A 86 29.29 2.72 2.66
CA LEU A 86 28.25 2.73 1.62
C LEU A 86 28.64 3.62 0.44
N ARG A 87 29.22 4.80 0.70
CA ARG A 87 29.65 5.74 -0.34
C ARG A 87 30.82 5.20 -1.14
N GLU A 88 31.78 4.56 -0.49
CA GLU A 88 32.91 3.90 -1.16
C GLU A 88 32.42 2.79 -2.09
N LEU A 89 31.54 1.91 -1.60
CA LEU A 89 30.94 0.84 -2.41
C LEU A 89 30.09 1.36 -3.57
N LEU A 90 29.40 2.48 -3.38
CA LEU A 90 28.65 3.15 -4.45
C LEU A 90 29.57 3.82 -5.48
N ALA A 91 30.75 4.30 -5.08
CA ALA A 91 31.73 4.89 -5.98
C ALA A 91 32.45 3.84 -6.85
N GLU A 92 32.68 2.65 -6.30
CA GLU A 92 33.27 1.51 -7.02
C GLU A 92 32.30 0.89 -8.04
N GLN A 93 30.99 1.00 -7.81
CA GLN A 93 30.00 0.51 -8.76
C GLN A 93 29.85 1.49 -9.93
N PRO A 94 30.05 1.05 -11.19
CA PRO A 94 29.61 1.82 -12.33
C PRO A 94 28.08 1.79 -12.32
N VAL A 95 27.45 2.79 -11.70
CA VAL A 95 25.99 2.85 -11.58
C VAL A 95 25.41 2.75 -12.99
N PRO A 96 24.76 1.63 -13.36
CA PRO A 96 23.96 1.64 -14.56
C PRO A 96 22.76 2.48 -14.15
N LEU A 97 22.84 3.78 -14.45
CA LEU A 97 21.69 4.67 -14.42
C LEU A 97 20.75 4.12 -15.49
N PHE A 98 19.99 3.07 -15.14
CA PHE A 98 18.73 2.76 -15.79
C PHE A 98 17.82 3.91 -15.40
N VAL A 99 18.03 5.05 -16.08
CA VAL A 99 17.05 6.10 -16.23
C VAL A 99 15.91 5.40 -16.94
N VAL A 100 15.02 4.76 -16.18
CA VAL A 100 13.72 4.37 -16.72
C VAL A 100 13.14 5.71 -17.16
N PRO A 101 12.99 5.97 -18.47
CA PRO A 101 12.39 7.22 -18.91
C PRO A 101 11.00 7.23 -18.29
N GLY A 102 10.80 8.11 -17.31
CA GLY A 102 9.47 8.34 -16.77
C GLY A 102 8.56 8.73 -17.94
N PRO A 103 7.27 8.31 -17.91
CA PRO A 103 6.33 8.77 -18.92
C PRO A 103 6.41 10.32 -18.99
N PRO A 104 6.45 10.90 -20.19
CA PRO A 104 6.66 12.33 -20.35
C PRO A 104 5.63 13.10 -19.53
N VAL A 105 6.09 14.08 -18.76
CA VAL A 105 5.23 14.96 -17.96
C VAL A 105 4.39 15.80 -18.94
N GLN A 106 3.22 15.28 -19.30
CA GLN A 106 2.24 16.04 -20.06
C GLN A 106 1.56 17.01 -19.08
N ARG A 107 1.81 18.31 -19.26
CA ARG A 107 1.05 19.36 -18.57
C ARG A 107 -0.37 19.36 -19.13
N VAL A 108 -1.21 18.49 -18.61
CA VAL A 108 -2.65 18.51 -18.90
C VAL A 108 -3.28 19.52 -17.96
N HIS A 109 -4.18 20.36 -18.47
CA HIS A 109 -5.01 21.22 -17.61
C HIS A 109 -5.64 20.37 -16.51
N MET A 110 -5.43 20.78 -15.26
CA MET A 110 -6.01 20.14 -14.08
C MET A 110 -7.53 20.13 -14.27
N LYS A 111 -8.08 18.97 -14.61
CA LYS A 111 -9.54 18.79 -14.53
C LYS A 111 -9.88 18.86 -13.04
N PRO A 112 -10.89 19.65 -12.63
CA PRO A 112 -11.31 19.68 -11.24
C PRO A 112 -11.57 18.24 -10.78
N GLU A 113 -11.11 17.91 -9.58
CA GLU A 113 -11.34 16.61 -8.96
C GLU A 113 -12.84 16.40 -8.75
N GLU A 114 -13.52 15.92 -9.79
CA GLU A 114 -14.77 15.20 -9.62
C GLU A 114 -14.44 14.01 -8.71
N MET A 115 -14.86 14.11 -7.45
CA MET A 115 -14.68 13.15 -6.35
C MET A 115 -15.26 11.73 -6.59
N ASP A 116 -15.42 11.29 -7.83
CA ASP A 116 -16.00 9.98 -8.13
C ASP A 116 -15.43 9.30 -9.37
N ARG A 117 -14.11 9.11 -9.39
CA ARG A 117 -13.42 8.34 -10.44
C ARG A 117 -12.87 7.03 -9.93
N ARG A 118 -13.74 6.19 -9.34
CA ARG A 118 -13.46 4.76 -9.31
C ARG A 118 -13.47 4.27 -10.77
N PRO A 119 -12.39 3.67 -11.30
CA PRO A 119 -12.29 3.30 -12.72
C PRO A 119 -13.45 2.40 -13.19
N TRP A 120 -14.01 1.59 -12.29
CA TRP A 120 -15.17 0.73 -12.54
C TRP A 120 -16.46 1.52 -12.84
N VAL A 121 -16.65 2.71 -12.28
CA VAL A 121 -17.84 3.56 -12.56
C VAL A 121 -17.82 4.04 -14.02
N ARG A 122 -16.62 4.35 -14.55
CA ARG A 122 -16.47 4.73 -15.96
C ARG A 122 -16.77 3.55 -16.89
N VAL A 123 -16.32 2.35 -16.52
CA VAL A 123 -16.63 1.11 -17.26
C VAL A 123 -18.13 0.81 -17.20
N PHE A 124 -18.73 0.93 -16.01
CA PHE A 124 -20.17 0.73 -15.79
C PHE A 124 -21.03 1.73 -16.55
N LEU A 125 -20.68 3.02 -16.56
CA LEU A 125 -21.41 4.02 -17.33
C LEU A 125 -21.23 3.85 -18.85
N ARG A 126 -20.08 3.33 -19.31
CA ARG A 126 -19.82 3.10 -20.73
C ARG A 126 -20.52 1.87 -21.29
N LEU A 127 -20.65 0.81 -20.49
CA LEU A 127 -21.30 -0.45 -20.89
C LEU A 127 -22.75 -0.56 -20.42
N GLY A 128 -23.03 -0.19 -19.17
CA GLY A 128 -24.34 -0.30 -18.56
C GLY A 128 -25.37 0.65 -19.13
N ARG A 129 -25.00 1.89 -19.47
CA ARG A 129 -25.93 2.89 -20.03
C ARG A 129 -26.48 2.52 -21.42
N PRO A 130 -25.66 2.07 -22.40
CA PRO A 130 -26.21 1.59 -23.67
C PRO A 130 -26.99 0.29 -23.51
N LEU A 131 -26.55 -0.65 -22.65
CA LEU A 131 -27.30 -1.88 -22.38
C LEU A 131 -28.66 -1.59 -21.76
N TRP A 132 -28.73 -0.67 -20.79
CA TRP A 132 -29.98 -0.26 -20.16
C TRP A 132 -30.94 0.41 -21.14
N ASN A 133 -30.44 1.27 -22.03
CA ASN A 133 -31.28 1.87 -23.08
C ASN A 133 -31.77 0.82 -24.08
N MET A 134 -30.94 -0.17 -24.40
CA MET A 134 -31.33 -1.28 -25.28
C MET A 134 -32.42 -2.13 -24.61
N THR A 135 -32.22 -2.57 -23.36
CA THR A 135 -33.21 -3.36 -22.63
C THR A 135 -34.50 -2.57 -22.40
N ALA A 136 -34.42 -1.29 -22.02
CA ALA A 136 -35.60 -0.43 -21.88
C ALA A 136 -36.35 -0.25 -23.20
N TYR A 137 -35.66 -0.26 -24.36
CA TYR A 137 -36.32 -0.26 -25.67
C TYR A 137 -37.04 -1.58 -25.96
N PHE A 138 -36.43 -2.74 -25.63
CA PHE A 138 -37.05 -4.06 -25.77
C PHE A 138 -38.23 -4.28 -24.82
N PHE A 139 -38.12 -3.79 -23.58
CA PHE A 139 -39.18 -3.85 -22.57
C PHE A 139 -40.20 -2.70 -22.70
N ASN A 140 -40.00 -1.77 -23.64
CA ASN A 140 -41.01 -0.79 -23.95
C ASN A 140 -42.22 -1.54 -24.54
N SER A 141 -43.37 -1.40 -23.88
CA SER A 141 -44.57 -2.23 -24.05
C SER A 141 -45.02 -2.44 -25.50
N ARG A 142 -44.64 -1.55 -26.41
CA ARG A 142 -45.01 -1.59 -27.83
C ARG A 142 -44.61 -2.87 -28.55
N LEU A 143 -43.43 -3.45 -28.30
CA LEU A 143 -43.04 -4.71 -28.95
C LEU A 143 -43.88 -5.89 -28.43
N ILE A 144 -44.15 -5.90 -27.12
CA ILE A 144 -44.99 -6.89 -26.46
C ILE A 144 -46.43 -6.75 -26.97
N ASP A 145 -46.94 -5.52 -27.09
CA ASP A 145 -48.27 -5.23 -27.62
C ASP A 145 -48.39 -5.71 -29.08
N ILE A 146 -47.42 -5.41 -29.95
CA ILE A 146 -47.41 -5.89 -31.35
C ILE A 146 -47.44 -7.42 -31.40
N LEU A 147 -46.64 -8.08 -30.56
CA LEU A 147 -46.57 -9.53 -30.53
C LEU A 147 -47.88 -10.15 -30.01
N MET A 148 -48.50 -9.54 -29.00
CA MET A 148 -49.83 -9.93 -28.50
C MET A 148 -50.94 -9.70 -29.53
N TYR A 149 -50.93 -8.57 -30.25
CA TYR A 149 -51.87 -8.33 -31.35
C TYR A 149 -51.69 -9.34 -32.49
N ALA A 150 -50.45 -9.66 -32.86
CA ALA A 150 -50.18 -10.68 -33.89
C ALA A 150 -50.68 -12.06 -33.46
N LEU A 151 -50.50 -12.41 -32.18
CA LEU A 151 -50.93 -13.70 -31.63
C LEU A 151 -52.47 -13.77 -31.52
N LEU A 152 -53.12 -12.66 -31.18
CA LEU A 152 -54.58 -12.53 -31.17
C LEU A 152 -55.17 -12.64 -32.58
N LEU A 153 -54.57 -11.97 -33.58
CA LEU A 153 -54.97 -12.08 -34.98
C LEU A 153 -54.77 -13.50 -35.53
N ALA A 154 -53.67 -14.15 -35.19
CA ALA A 154 -53.43 -15.55 -35.55
C ALA A 154 -54.47 -16.48 -34.91
N GLY A 155 -54.79 -16.27 -33.62
CA GLY A 155 -55.84 -17.03 -32.93
C GLY A 155 -57.22 -16.84 -33.55
N LEU A 156 -57.58 -15.60 -33.90
CA LEU A 156 -58.82 -15.28 -34.64
C LEU A 156 -58.84 -15.97 -36.01
N HIS A 157 -57.75 -15.91 -36.78
CA HIS A 157 -57.69 -16.57 -38.09
C HIS A 157 -57.85 -18.10 -37.99
N VAL A 158 -57.28 -18.72 -36.96
CA VAL A 158 -57.43 -20.16 -36.73
C VAL A 158 -58.87 -20.49 -36.32
N LEU A 159 -59.49 -19.65 -35.47
CA LEU A 159 -60.90 -19.81 -35.07
C LEU A 159 -61.86 -19.61 -36.26
N ASP A 160 -61.64 -18.60 -37.08
CA ASP A 160 -62.44 -18.28 -38.27
C ASP A 160 -62.31 -19.37 -39.35
N ALA A 161 -61.10 -19.92 -39.54
CA ALA A 161 -60.87 -21.07 -40.41
C ALA A 161 -61.47 -22.39 -39.88
N SER A 162 -61.86 -22.43 -38.60
CA SER A 162 -62.48 -23.60 -37.95
C SER A 162 -64.00 -23.50 -37.82
N LEU A 163 -64.59 -22.37 -38.23
CA LEU A 163 -66.04 -22.22 -38.36
C LEU A 163 -66.48 -22.76 -39.74
N PRO A 164 -67.48 -23.67 -39.80
CA PRO A 164 -67.93 -24.29 -41.05
C PRO A 164 -68.71 -23.35 -41.98
#